data_AF-A0A7Y3U2P8-F1
#
_entry.id   AF-A0A7Y3U2P8-F1
#
_cell.length_a   1.000
_cell.length_b   1.000
_cell.length_c   1.000
_cell.angle_alpha   90.00
_cell.angle_beta   90.00
_cell.angle_gamma   90.00
#
_symmetry.space_group_name_H-M   'P 1'
#
loop_
_entity.id
_entity.type
_entity.pdbx_description
1 polymer ?
#
loop_
_entity_poly.entity_id
_entity_poly.type
_entity_poly.pdbx_seq_one_letter_code
_entity_poly.pdbx_strand_id
1 'polypeptide(L)'
;MDSRLIYLFVCVENACRSQMAEGIFKTLTDSAAAKSAGTEIAGEINPVAIEVMKERGIDISQQKPKVLDKEMIVDATKIITMGCTKNCPLRNIPKEKTIERRSG
;
A
#
# COMPACT_ATOMS: atom_id res chain seq x y z
N MET A 1 -0.95 4.91 -22.98
CA MET A 1 -1.26 4.74 -21.55
C MET A 1 -0.77 3.36 -21.17
N ASP A 2 0.18 3.29 -20.24
CA ASP A 2 0.73 2.01 -19.76
C ASP A 2 -0.43 1.16 -19.21
N SER A 3 -0.75 0.07 -19.89
CA SER A 3 -1.88 -0.83 -19.58
C SER A 3 -1.57 -1.77 -18.40
N ARG A 4 -0.50 -1.50 -17.65
CA ARG A 4 -0.12 -2.28 -16.47
C ARG A 4 -1.12 -2.06 -15.34
N LEU A 5 -1.64 -3.15 -14.77
CA LEU A 5 -2.52 -3.10 -13.59
C LEU A 5 -1.74 -2.54 -12.39
N ILE A 6 -2.36 -1.63 -11.62
CA ILE A 6 -1.74 -1.00 -10.44
C ILE A 6 -2.50 -1.42 -9.18
N TYR A 7 -1.82 -2.06 -8.25
CA TYR A 7 -2.36 -2.42 -6.93
C TYR A 7 -1.84 -1.42 -5.89
N LEU A 8 -2.77 -0.72 -5.23
CA LEU A 8 -2.45 0.30 -4.23
C LEU A 8 -2.73 -0.20 -2.81
N PHE A 9 -1.69 -0.32 -1.99
CA PHE A 9 -1.80 -0.72 -0.59
C PHE A 9 -1.82 0.51 0.33
N VAL A 10 -2.86 0.66 1.13
CA VAL A 10 -3.06 1.85 1.97
C VAL A 10 -3.15 1.46 3.44
N CYS A 11 -2.26 2.02 4.27
CA CYS A 11 -2.39 1.95 5.73
C CYS A 11 -2.44 3.37 6.33
N VAL A 12 -2.32 3.50 7.65
CA VAL A 12 -2.40 4.83 8.30
C VAL A 12 -1.17 5.67 7.95
N GLU A 13 0.03 5.24 8.34
CA GLU A 13 1.24 6.09 8.26
C GLU A 13 2.18 5.77 7.08
N ASN A 14 1.87 4.72 6.30
CA ASN A 14 2.78 4.16 5.28
C ASN A 14 4.19 3.85 5.79
N ALA A 15 4.31 3.44 7.05
CA ALA A 15 5.60 3.07 7.65
C ALA A 15 5.81 1.55 7.76
N CYS A 16 4.75 0.74 7.75
CA CYS A 16 4.84 -0.70 8.05
C CYS A 16 4.00 -1.54 7.08
N ARG A 17 2.75 -1.86 7.43
CA ARG A 17 1.87 -2.79 6.68
C ARG A 17 1.85 -2.59 5.16
N SER A 18 1.62 -1.36 4.69
CA SER A 18 1.53 -1.10 3.25
C SER A 18 2.90 -1.12 2.54
N GLN A 19 4.00 -0.77 3.22
CA GLN A 19 5.37 -0.91 2.70
C GLN A 19 5.75 -2.38 2.54
N MET A 20 5.44 -3.20 3.55
CA MET A 20 5.65 -4.64 3.51
C MET A 20 4.84 -5.27 2.37
N ALA A 21 3.57 -4.88 2.22
CA ALA A 21 2.72 -5.39 1.14
C ALA A 21 3.24 -5.01 -0.26
N GLU A 22 3.72 -3.77 -0.45
CA GLU A 22 4.36 -3.35 -1.71
C GLU A 22 5.63 -4.18 -2.00
N GLY A 23 6.47 -4.39 -0.99
CA GLY A 23 7.69 -5.20 -1.12
C GLY A 23 7.39 -6.65 -1.50
N ILE A 24 6.44 -7.31 -0.80
CA ILE A 24 6.02 -8.69 -1.11
C ILE A 24 5.41 -8.77 -2.50
N PHE A 25 4.51 -7.86 -2.86
CA PHE A 25 3.81 -7.95 -4.14
C PHE A 25 4.78 -7.90 -5.34
N LYS A 26 5.82 -7.07 -5.26
CA LYS A 26 6.86 -6.99 -6.28
C LYS A 26 7.62 -8.30 -6.51
N THR A 27 7.65 -9.21 -5.53
CA THR A 27 8.26 -10.54 -5.71
C THR A 27 7.32 -11.58 -6.29
N LEU A 28 6.00 -11.29 -6.35
CA LEU A 28 4.99 -12.25 -6.79
C LEU A 28 4.70 -12.16 -8.28
N THR A 29 4.91 -10.99 -8.89
CA THR A 29 4.63 -10.80 -10.33
C THR A 29 5.31 -9.55 -10.87
N ASP A 30 5.78 -9.64 -12.12
CA ASP A 30 6.25 -8.49 -12.91
C ASP A 30 5.17 -7.92 -13.85
N SER A 31 4.03 -8.61 -13.97
CA SER A 31 2.94 -8.26 -14.89
C SER A 31 2.01 -7.17 -14.34
N ALA A 32 2.16 -6.80 -13.07
CA ALA A 32 1.41 -5.75 -12.41
C ALA A 32 2.33 -4.90 -11.52
N ALA A 33 2.00 -3.63 -11.34
CA ALA A 33 2.74 -2.74 -10.46
C ALA A 33 2.09 -2.69 -9.07
N ALA A 34 2.94 -2.56 -8.04
CA ALA A 34 2.51 -2.24 -6.69
C ALA A 34 2.93 -0.81 -6.31
N LYS A 35 2.01 -0.10 -5.68
CA LYS A 35 2.26 1.16 -4.98
C LYS A 35 1.71 1.06 -3.55
N SER A 36 2.33 1.74 -2.61
CA SER A 36 1.79 1.95 -1.26
C SER A 36 1.56 3.43 -0.95
N ALA A 37 0.69 3.72 0.01
CA ALA A 37 0.46 5.05 0.55
C ALA A 37 -0.10 5.00 1.99
N GLY A 38 -0.18 6.17 2.61
CA GLY A 38 -0.65 6.40 3.98
C GLY A 38 -1.70 7.50 4.01
N THR A 39 -2.71 7.40 4.88
CA THR A 39 -3.61 8.54 5.13
C THR A 39 -2.95 9.66 5.93
N GLU A 40 -1.89 9.32 6.64
CA GLU A 40 -1.03 10.20 7.42
C GLU A 40 0.43 9.93 7.02
N ILE A 41 1.33 10.85 7.34
CA ILE A 41 2.76 10.73 7.00
C ILE A 41 3.58 10.31 8.22
N ALA A 42 4.33 9.21 8.09
CA ALA A 42 5.49 8.96 8.93
C ALA A 42 6.74 9.59 8.32
N GLY A 43 7.73 9.93 9.15
CA GLY A 43 9.03 10.40 8.68
C GLY A 43 9.83 9.31 7.95
N GLU A 44 9.75 8.07 8.43
CA GLU A 44 10.55 6.95 7.93
C GLU A 44 9.78 5.63 7.94
N ILE A 45 10.31 4.63 7.24
CA ILE A 45 9.81 3.25 7.33
C ILE A 45 10.15 2.70 8.71
N ASN A 46 9.20 1.96 9.29
CA ASN A 46 9.40 1.27 10.57
C ASN A 46 10.62 0.33 10.48
N PRO A 47 11.66 0.51 11.31
CA PRO A 47 12.85 -0.32 11.27
C PRO A 47 12.57 -1.82 11.44
N VAL A 48 11.58 -2.19 12.26
CA VAL A 48 11.15 -3.58 12.46
C VAL A 48 10.55 -4.15 11.18
N ALA A 49 9.83 -3.35 10.40
CA ALA A 49 9.33 -3.79 9.11
C ALA A 49 10.46 -4.06 8.12
N ILE A 50 11.53 -3.24 8.14
CA ILE A 50 12.73 -3.47 7.32
C ILE A 50 13.42 -4.77 7.74
N GLU A 51 13.62 -4.99 9.04
CA GLU A 51 14.25 -6.18 9.59
C GLU A 51 13.49 -7.46 9.21
N VAL A 52 12.19 -7.52 9.48
CA VAL A 52 11.32 -8.67 9.17
C VAL A 52 11.27 -8.96 7.66
N MET A 53 11.29 -7.92 6.82
CA MET A 53 11.31 -8.11 5.37
C MET A 53 12.67 -8.61 4.87
N LYS A 54 13.78 -8.12 5.46
CA LYS A 54 15.13 -8.60 5.16
C LYS A 54 15.32 -10.08 5.54
N GLU A 55 14.74 -10.55 6.64
CA GLU A 55 14.71 -11.98 6.99
C GLU A 55 14.09 -12.85 5.90
N ARG A 56 13.18 -12.27 5.10
CA ARG A 56 12.52 -12.92 3.96
C ARG A 56 13.22 -12.65 2.63
N GLY A 57 14.40 -12.02 2.63
CA GLY A 57 15.15 -11.67 1.43
C GLY A 57 14.56 -10.49 0.65
N ILE A 58 13.70 -9.67 1.24
CA ILE A 58 13.06 -8.53 0.59
C ILE A 58 13.56 -7.24 1.26
N ASP A 59 14.34 -6.44 0.54
CA ASP A 59 14.79 -5.16 1.05
C ASP A 59 13.77 -4.05 0.74
N ILE A 60 13.16 -3.50 1.79
CA ILE A 60 12.27 -2.34 1.70
C ILE A 60 12.93 -1.04 2.18
N SER A 61 14.22 -1.06 2.54
CA SER A 61 14.92 0.10 3.13
C SER A 61 14.99 1.32 2.20
N GLN A 62 14.88 1.11 0.89
CA GLN A 62 14.90 2.18 -0.12
C GLN A 62 13.51 2.75 -0.43
N GLN A 63 12.45 2.16 0.12
CA GLN A 63 11.10 2.72 -0.02
C GLN A 63 10.96 3.96 0.86
N LYS A 64 9.95 4.79 0.61
CA LYS A 64 9.68 6.01 1.39
C LYS A 64 8.21 6.11 1.75
N PRO A 65 7.86 6.56 2.98
CA PRO A 65 6.49 6.91 3.30
C PRO A 65 5.97 8.01 2.36
N LYS A 66 4.73 7.87 1.93
CA LYS A 66 4.05 8.77 1.00
C LYS A 66 2.58 8.92 1.39
N VAL A 67 2.10 10.15 1.29
CA VAL A 67 0.69 10.47 1.56
C VAL A 67 -0.15 10.00 0.39
N LEU A 68 -1.31 9.44 0.70
CA LEU A 68 -2.33 9.07 -0.27
C LEU A 68 -2.88 10.32 -0.94
N ASP A 69 -2.72 10.40 -2.24
CA ASP A 69 -3.31 11.45 -3.07
C ASP A 69 -4.41 10.90 -3.99
N LYS A 70 -5.10 11.82 -4.68
CA LYS A 70 -6.20 11.49 -5.59
C LYS A 70 -5.73 10.78 -6.85
N GLU A 71 -4.54 11.09 -7.35
CA GLU A 71 -3.99 10.53 -8.59
C GLU A 71 -3.69 9.04 -8.40
N MET A 72 -3.09 8.67 -7.26
CA MET A 72 -2.89 7.29 -6.86
C MET A 72 -4.20 6.48 -6.83
N ILE A 73 -5.29 7.09 -6.33
CA ILE A 73 -6.61 6.45 -6.27
C ILE A 73 -7.20 6.27 -7.66
N VAL A 74 -7.07 7.26 -8.54
CA VAL A 74 -7.57 7.20 -9.91
C VAL A 74 -6.82 6.12 -10.70
N ASP A 75 -5.49 6.14 -10.63
CA ASP A 75 -4.60 5.23 -11.35
C ASP A 75 -4.70 3.77 -10.90
N ALA A 76 -5.03 3.54 -9.61
CA ALA A 76 -5.11 2.19 -9.08
C ALA A 76 -6.18 1.36 -9.82
N THR A 77 -5.86 0.12 -10.14
CA THR A 77 -6.83 -0.90 -10.56
C THR A 77 -7.58 -1.43 -9.34
N LYS A 78 -6.84 -1.73 -8.27
CA LYS A 78 -7.38 -2.20 -6.99
C LYS A 78 -6.71 -1.47 -5.84
N ILE A 79 -7.50 -1.17 -4.82
CA ILE A 79 -7.05 -0.49 -3.60
C ILE A 79 -7.27 -1.43 -2.43
N ILE A 80 -6.24 -1.69 -1.63
CA ILE A 80 -6.27 -2.59 -0.49
C ILE A 80 -6.07 -1.78 0.78
N THR A 81 -7.08 -1.73 1.65
CA THR A 81 -7.02 -0.96 2.89
C THR A 81 -6.60 -1.83 4.07
N MET A 82 -5.66 -1.32 4.87
CA MET A 82 -4.98 -2.08 5.93
C MET A 82 -5.10 -1.38 7.28
N GLY A 83 -6.33 -1.15 7.74
CA GLY A 83 -6.62 -0.58 9.07
C GLY A 83 -6.86 0.93 9.08
N CYS A 84 -7.17 1.52 7.93
CA CYS A 84 -7.73 2.87 7.86
C CYS A 84 -9.15 2.85 8.45
N THR A 85 -9.43 3.70 9.46
CA THR A 85 -10.69 3.67 10.21
C THR A 85 -11.72 4.70 9.68
N LYS A 86 -12.72 5.08 10.50
CA LYS A 86 -13.96 5.80 10.12
C LYS A 86 -13.80 7.04 9.23
N ASN A 87 -12.65 7.71 9.25
CA ASN A 87 -12.38 8.93 8.47
C ASN A 87 -11.48 8.69 7.24
N CYS A 88 -11.38 7.45 6.77
CA CYS A 88 -10.56 7.14 5.60
C CYS A 88 -11.01 7.91 4.35
N PRO A 89 -10.10 8.57 3.60
CA PRO A 89 -10.41 9.19 2.30
C PRO A 89 -10.99 8.22 1.28
N LEU A 90 -10.76 6.92 1.48
CA LEU A 90 -11.22 5.84 0.61
C LEU A 90 -12.68 5.42 0.82
N ARG A 91 -13.38 5.95 1.83
CA ARG A 91 -14.74 5.53 2.19
C ARG A 91 -15.77 5.61 1.04
N ASN A 92 -15.60 6.59 0.16
CA ASN A 92 -16.52 6.84 -0.94
C ASN A 92 -16.05 6.21 -2.28
N ILE A 93 -15.00 5.38 -2.24
CA ILE A 93 -14.50 4.70 -3.43
C ILE A 93 -15.34 3.42 -3.66
N PRO A 94 -15.70 3.09 -4.92
CA PRO A 94 -16.55 1.94 -5.20
C PRO A 94 -15.99 0.63 -4.65
N LYS A 95 -16.84 -0.22 -4.06
CA LYS A 95 -16.43 -1.47 -3.39
C LYS A 95 -15.84 -2.50 -4.35
N GLU A 96 -16.18 -2.41 -5.63
CA GLU A 96 -15.55 -3.21 -6.69
C GLU A 96 -14.09 -2.81 -6.92
N LYS A 97 -13.68 -1.59 -6.56
CA LYS A 97 -12.29 -1.11 -6.66
C LYS A 97 -11.50 -1.34 -5.37
N THR A 98 -12.19 -1.52 -4.24
CA THR A 98 -11.57 -1.58 -2.91
C THR A 98 -11.68 -2.97 -2.27
N ILE A 99 -10.59 -3.45 -1.66
CA ILE A 99 -10.54 -4.65 -0.82
C ILE A 99 -10.25 -4.20 0.60
N GLU A 100 -11.18 -4.46 1.50
CA GLU A 100 -11.09 -4.10 2.93
C GLU A 100 -11.10 -5.36 3.79
N ARG A 101 -10.60 -5.26 5.02
CA ARG A 101 -10.75 -6.34 6.00
C ARG A 101 -12.25 -6.57 6.26
N ARG A 102 -12.76 -7.74 5.89
CA ARG A 102 -14.09 -8.17 6.31
C ARG A 102 -14.04 -8.39 7.81
N SER A 103 -14.81 -7.62 8.57
CA SER A 103 -15.13 -7.95 9.96
C SER A 103 -15.92 -9.25 9.90
N GLY A 104 -15.30 -10.34 10.35
CA GLY A 104 -16.02 -11.57 10.71
C GLY A 104 -16.78 -11.36 12.00
#